data_AF-A0A933I3P3-F1
#
_entry.id   AF-A0A933I3P3-F1
#
_cell.length_a   1.000
_cell.length_b   1.000
_cell.length_c   1.000
_cell.angle_alpha   90.00
_cell.angle_beta   90.00
_cell.angle_gamma   90.00
#
_symmetry.space_group_name_H-M   'P 1'
#
loop_
_entity.id
_entity.type
_entity.pdbx_description
1 polymer ?
#
loop_
_entity_poly.entity_id
_entity_poly.type
_entity_poly.pdbx_seq_one_letter_code
_entity_poly.pdbx_strand_id
1 'polypeptide(L)'
;MNEARGLFESVCSFPNLLLASRKAQKGKRLSLDVARFTLDLEAELFALQRELCERTYSPGQPKVFMVQESKKRVISAMPYRDRVVHHALCNVIEPLLERSFIYDSYANRRGKGTAMEEYLAGIGLRLRDRKTQVFPVAQGVDFPGFKVFPGHRLLRRSNVSRFRRRLRGFGEGLQSGKRTIDSVSRSVRSWVAHASWGDTRGLRRRLFAVP
;
A
#
# COMPACT_ATOMS: atom_id res chain seq x y z
N MET A 1 0.87 -31.07 15.45
CA MET A 1 1.37 -30.02 16.38
C MET A 1 2.85 -29.63 16.19
N ASN A 2 3.63 -30.25 15.28
CA ASN A 2 5.07 -29.96 15.13
C ASN A 2 5.43 -28.86 14.10
N GLU A 3 4.56 -28.58 13.13
CA GLU A 3 4.89 -27.64 12.04
C GLU A 3 4.97 -26.17 12.51
N ALA A 4 4.14 -25.78 13.48
CA ALA A 4 4.12 -24.41 13.99
C ALA A 4 5.39 -24.02 14.76
N ARG A 5 6.08 -24.98 15.40
CA ARG A 5 7.35 -24.73 16.10
C ARG A 5 8.46 -24.35 15.12
N GLY A 6 8.60 -25.08 14.02
CA GLY A 6 9.58 -24.77 12.98
C GLY A 6 9.33 -23.42 12.27
N LEU A 7 8.06 -23.00 12.14
CA LEU A 7 7.73 -21.68 11.60
C LEU A 7 8.17 -20.55 12.54
N PHE A 8 7.96 -20.70 13.85
CA PHE A 8 8.37 -19.67 14.81
C PHE A 8 9.90 -19.53 14.87
N GLU A 9 10.63 -20.63 14.82
CA GLU A 9 12.10 -20.63 14.71
C GLU A 9 12.56 -19.90 13.43
N SER A 10 11.87 -20.13 12.32
CA SER A 10 12.13 -19.42 11.06
C SER A 10 11.89 -17.91 11.18
N VAL A 11 10.84 -17.49 11.91
CA VAL A 11 10.56 -16.07 12.19
C VAL A 11 11.71 -15.45 12.99
N CYS A 12 12.19 -16.15 14.02
CA CYS A 12 13.25 -15.67 14.92
C CYS A 12 14.67 -15.79 14.33
N SER A 13 14.84 -16.45 13.19
CA SER A 13 16.15 -16.64 12.58
C SER A 13 16.81 -15.30 12.23
N PHE A 14 18.09 -15.15 12.59
CA PHE A 14 18.85 -13.92 12.33
C PHE A 14 18.84 -13.51 10.85
N PRO A 15 19.02 -14.43 9.88
CA PRO A 15 18.91 -14.07 8.46
C PRO A 15 17.53 -13.48 8.09
N ASN A 16 16.44 -14.02 8.66
CA ASN A 16 15.09 -13.50 8.42
C ASN A 16 14.88 -12.13 9.07
N LEU A 17 15.35 -11.93 10.30
CA LEU A 17 15.28 -10.64 10.99
C LEU A 17 16.09 -9.55 10.26
N LEU A 18 17.27 -9.89 9.73
CA LEU A 18 18.06 -9.01 8.89
C LEU A 18 17.36 -8.66 7.56
N LEU A 19 16.73 -9.65 6.91
CA LEU A 19 15.92 -9.40 5.72
C LEU A 19 14.71 -8.52 6.04
N ALA A 20 14.05 -8.78 7.17
CA ALA A 20 12.89 -8.04 7.63
C ALA A 20 13.22 -6.58 7.93
N SER A 21 14.37 -6.30 8.55
CA SER A 21 14.83 -4.93 8.82
C SER A 21 15.07 -4.17 7.52
N ARG A 22 15.75 -4.78 6.55
CA ARG A 22 15.93 -4.19 5.21
C ARG A 22 14.60 -3.88 4.51
N LYS A 23 13.61 -4.78 4.61
CA LYS A 23 12.25 -4.56 4.08
C LYS A 23 11.55 -3.39 4.80
N ALA A 24 11.61 -3.36 6.13
CA ALA A 24 11.02 -2.31 6.96
C ALA A 24 11.65 -0.93 6.70
N GLN A 25 12.95 -0.90 6.37
CA GLN A 25 13.74 0.31 6.12
C GLN A 25 13.38 0.99 4.79
N LYS A 26 12.86 0.24 3.82
CA LYS A 26 12.70 0.70 2.44
C LYS A 26 11.92 2.02 2.36
N GLY A 27 12.55 3.05 1.81
CA GLY A 27 11.97 4.39 1.67
C GLY A 27 11.87 5.23 2.96
N LYS A 28 12.42 4.74 4.08
CA LYS A 28 12.37 5.38 5.40
C LYS A 28 13.75 5.49 6.08
N ARG A 29 14.85 5.21 5.36
CA ARG A 29 16.23 5.18 5.90
C ARG A 29 16.62 6.42 6.71
N LEU A 30 16.16 7.60 6.31
CA LEU A 30 16.50 8.88 6.97
C LEU A 30 15.60 9.23 8.16
N SER A 31 14.62 8.38 8.49
CA SER A 31 13.79 8.59 9.67
C SER A 31 14.62 8.35 10.93
N LEU A 32 14.54 9.24 11.91
CA LEU A 32 15.33 9.16 13.15
C LEU A 32 15.23 7.81 13.86
N ASP A 33 14.01 7.27 13.98
CA ASP A 33 13.74 5.95 14.58
C ASP A 33 14.47 4.81 13.85
N VAL A 34 14.45 4.87 12.52
CA VAL A 34 15.17 3.92 11.66
C VAL A 34 16.67 4.08 11.80
N ALA A 35 17.18 5.32 11.76
CA ALA A 35 18.59 5.63 11.85
C ALA A 35 19.20 5.16 13.18
N ARG A 36 18.51 5.41 14.30
CA ARG A 36 18.91 4.96 15.65
C ARG A 36 19.06 3.45 15.71
N PHE A 37 18.04 2.71 15.29
CA PHE A 37 18.09 1.25 15.27
C PHE A 37 19.21 0.73 14.36
N THR A 38 19.47 1.41 13.23
CA THR A 38 20.47 0.94 12.27
C THR A 38 21.90 1.28 12.66
N LEU A 39 22.11 2.20 13.60
CA LEU A 39 23.43 2.52 14.14
C LEU A 39 24.02 1.28 14.83
N ASP A 40 23.20 0.61 15.63
CA ASP A 40 23.54 -0.59 16.39
C ASP A 40 22.79 -1.82 15.86
N LEU A 41 22.66 -1.91 14.53
CA LEU A 41 21.78 -2.88 13.85
C LEU A 41 21.96 -4.31 14.34
N GLU A 42 23.20 -4.77 14.43
CA GLU A 42 23.52 -6.14 14.82
C GLU A 42 23.10 -6.44 16.26
N ALA A 43 23.44 -5.55 17.20
CA ALA A 43 23.09 -5.68 18.60
C ALA A 43 21.56 -5.66 18.80
N GLU A 44 20.87 -4.74 18.13
CA GLU A 44 19.41 -4.65 18.15
C GLU A 44 18.74 -5.92 17.61
N LEU A 45 19.26 -6.49 16.51
CA LEU A 45 18.73 -7.72 15.93
C LEU A 45 18.99 -8.94 16.80
N PHE A 46 20.16 -9.05 17.45
CA PHE A 46 20.43 -10.12 18.41
C PHE A 46 19.58 -10.01 19.67
N ALA A 47 19.39 -8.80 20.21
CA ALA A 47 18.49 -8.57 21.33
C ALA A 47 17.05 -8.96 20.97
N LEU A 48 16.58 -8.53 19.80
CA LEU A 48 15.26 -8.88 19.30
C LEU A 48 15.10 -10.39 19.06
N GLN A 49 16.11 -11.04 18.49
CA GLN A 49 16.12 -12.49 18.32
C GLN A 49 15.97 -13.20 19.66
N ARG A 50 16.76 -12.82 20.66
CA ARG A 50 16.71 -13.40 22.01
C ARG A 50 15.33 -13.22 22.62
N GLU A 51 14.79 -12.00 22.60
CA GLU A 51 13.46 -11.70 23.14
C GLU A 51 12.34 -12.49 22.46
N LEU A 52 12.44 -12.71 21.14
CA LEU A 52 11.47 -13.52 20.40
C LEU A 52 11.60 -15.01 20.78
N CYS A 53 12.81 -15.55 20.80
CA CYS A 53 13.07 -16.94 21.20
C CYS A 53 12.62 -17.22 22.64
N GLU A 54 12.89 -16.30 23.56
CA GLU A 54 12.50 -16.38 24.97
C GLU A 54 11.03 -15.99 25.21
N ARG A 55 10.33 -15.50 24.19
CA ARG A 55 8.93 -15.05 24.25
C ARG A 55 8.70 -13.89 25.23
N THR A 56 9.72 -13.06 25.42
CA THR A 56 9.70 -11.87 26.27
C THR A 56 9.47 -10.58 25.48
N TYR A 57 9.49 -10.65 24.14
CA TYR A 57 9.19 -9.52 23.26
C TYR A 57 7.79 -8.93 23.54
N SER A 58 7.74 -7.61 23.70
CA SER A 58 6.51 -6.84 23.79
C SER A 58 6.54 -5.66 22.81
N PRO A 59 5.49 -5.43 21.99
CA PRO A 59 5.44 -4.30 21.07
C PRO A 59 5.52 -2.95 21.78
N GLY A 60 6.24 -2.01 21.20
CA GLY A 60 6.33 -0.64 21.69
C GLY A 60 5.05 0.17 21.47
N GLN A 61 5.00 1.36 22.07
CA GLN A 61 3.85 2.26 21.92
C GLN A 61 3.78 2.84 20.50
N PRO A 62 2.62 2.77 19.83
CA PRO A 62 2.47 3.33 18.50
C PRO A 62 2.41 4.86 18.52
N LYS A 63 2.97 5.48 17.50
CA LYS A 63 2.74 6.90 17.20
C LYS A 63 1.41 7.07 16.47
N VAL A 64 0.46 7.74 17.11
CA VAL A 64 -0.84 8.06 16.51
C VAL A 64 -0.80 9.46 15.87
N PHE A 65 -1.23 9.58 14.63
CA PHE A 65 -1.33 10.87 13.94
C PHE A 65 -2.46 10.88 12.91
N MET A 66 -2.97 12.06 12.58
CA MET A 66 -4.02 12.21 11.58
C MET A 66 -3.42 12.50 10.20
N VAL A 67 -3.86 11.76 9.19
CA VAL A 67 -3.56 12.03 7.78
C VAL A 67 -4.84 12.47 7.08
N GLN A 68 -4.74 13.52 6.27
CA GLN A 68 -5.84 13.99 5.44
C GLN A 68 -5.41 14.04 3.98
N GLU A 69 -5.83 13.03 3.22
CA GLU A 69 -5.81 13.09 1.75
C GLU A 69 -7.17 13.54 1.23
N SER A 70 -8.05 12.60 0.88
CA SER A 70 -9.45 12.89 0.52
C SER A 70 -10.40 12.82 1.71
N LYS A 71 -9.98 12.14 2.79
CA LYS A 71 -10.76 11.87 4.00
C LYS A 71 -9.79 11.84 5.19
N LYS A 72 -10.24 12.34 6.35
CA LYS A 72 -9.45 12.26 7.59
C LYS A 72 -9.34 10.80 8.04
N ARG A 73 -8.14 10.36 8.38
CA ARG A 73 -7.86 9.04 8.96
C ARG A 73 -6.87 9.18 10.09
N VAL A 74 -7.21 8.60 11.23
CA VAL A 74 -6.26 8.37 12.32
C VAL A 74 -5.42 7.17 11.92
N ILE A 75 -4.10 7.35 11.87
CA ILE A 75 -3.12 6.32 11.57
C ILE A 75 -2.35 6.04 12.84
N SER A 76 -2.18 4.75 13.12
CA SER A 76 -1.29 4.24 14.17
C SER A 76 -0.07 3.63 13.49
N ALA A 77 1.11 4.20 13.75
CA ALA A 77 2.37 3.68 13.20
C ALA A 77 3.22 3.10 14.32
N MET A 78 3.52 1.80 14.20
CA MET A 78 4.41 1.11 15.13
C MET A 78 5.86 1.61 14.99
N PRO A 79 6.63 1.63 16.10
CA PRO A 79 8.08 1.79 16.09
C PRO A 79 8.78 0.91 15.05
N TYR A 80 9.96 1.34 14.60
CA TYR A 80 10.71 0.61 13.59
C TYR A 80 11.03 -0.82 14.01
N ARG A 81 11.44 -1.02 15.27
CA ARG A 81 11.70 -2.34 15.86
C ARG A 81 10.53 -3.31 15.67
N ASP A 82 9.31 -2.89 16.02
CA ASP A 82 8.12 -3.74 15.89
C ASP A 82 7.77 -4.00 14.41
N ARG A 83 8.05 -3.03 13.52
CA ARG A 83 7.91 -3.25 12.07
C ARG A 83 8.88 -4.30 11.55
N VAL A 84 10.07 -4.44 12.12
CA VAL A 84 11.00 -5.55 11.81
C VAL A 84 10.32 -6.88 12.14
N VAL A 85 9.71 -7.01 13.32
CA VAL A 85 8.98 -8.22 13.73
C VAL A 85 7.82 -8.53 12.79
N HIS A 86 7.01 -7.52 12.44
CA HIS A 86 5.92 -7.70 11.48
C HIS A 86 6.42 -8.20 10.12
N HIS A 87 7.50 -7.63 9.60
CA HIS A 87 8.09 -8.11 8.34
C HIS A 87 8.67 -9.52 8.47
N ALA A 88 9.29 -9.86 9.60
CA ALA A 88 9.84 -11.18 9.86
C ALA A 88 8.75 -12.25 9.90
N LEU A 89 7.61 -11.93 10.53
CA LEU A 89 6.41 -12.75 10.51
C LEU A 89 5.87 -12.92 9.08
N CYS A 90 5.63 -11.81 8.37
CA CYS A 90 5.13 -11.82 7.00
C CYS A 90 6.01 -12.64 6.05
N ASN A 91 7.34 -12.57 6.17
CA ASN A 91 8.26 -13.35 5.33
C ASN A 91 8.01 -14.87 5.41
N VAL A 92 7.55 -15.36 6.56
CA VAL A 92 7.30 -16.78 6.82
C VAL A 92 5.86 -17.16 6.50
N ILE A 93 4.88 -16.33 6.89
CA ILE A 93 3.45 -16.65 6.71
C ILE A 93 2.93 -16.35 5.30
N GLU A 94 3.44 -15.32 4.63
CA GLU A 94 2.93 -14.87 3.33
C GLU A 94 3.00 -15.97 2.25
N PRO A 95 4.12 -16.73 2.09
CA PRO A 95 4.18 -17.82 1.10
C PRO A 95 3.21 -18.97 1.39
N LEU A 96 2.89 -19.23 2.66
CA LEU A 96 1.95 -20.28 3.05
C LEU A 96 0.52 -19.86 2.75
N LEU A 97 0.17 -18.62 3.10
CA LEU A 97 -1.14 -18.04 2.82
C LEU A 97 -1.36 -17.84 1.31
N GLU A 98 -0.32 -17.47 0.56
CA GLU A 98 -0.43 -17.27 -0.89
C GLU A 98 -0.83 -18.55 -1.63
N ARG A 99 -0.42 -19.73 -1.13
CA ARG A 99 -0.81 -21.05 -1.67
C ARG A 99 -2.24 -21.44 -1.34
N SER A 100 -2.80 -20.91 -0.25
CA SER A 100 -4.18 -21.23 0.17
C SER A 100 -5.22 -20.24 -0.37
N PHE A 101 -4.80 -19.06 -0.82
CA PHE A 101 -5.73 -18.11 -1.40
C PHE A 101 -6.36 -18.62 -2.69
N ILE A 102 -7.69 -18.53 -2.77
CA ILE A 102 -8.42 -18.73 -4.02
C ILE A 102 -7.89 -17.83 -5.13
N TYR A 103 -8.04 -18.29 -6.38
CA TYR A 103 -7.56 -17.54 -7.54
C TYR A 103 -8.13 -16.12 -7.58
N ASP A 104 -9.39 -15.96 -7.22
CA ASP A 104 -10.15 -14.71 -7.28
C ASP A 104 -10.03 -13.80 -6.04
N SER A 105 -9.07 -14.07 -5.16
CA SER A 105 -8.68 -13.09 -4.14
C SER A 105 -7.63 -12.15 -4.74
N TYR A 106 -7.90 -10.85 -4.72
CA TYR A 106 -7.06 -9.89 -5.44
C TYR A 106 -6.52 -8.73 -4.60
N ALA A 107 -7.01 -8.56 -3.37
CA ALA A 107 -6.56 -7.48 -2.49
C ALA A 107 -5.17 -7.77 -1.90
N ASN A 108 -4.25 -6.81 -2.00
CA ASN A 108 -2.90 -6.87 -1.39
C ASN A 108 -2.05 -8.09 -1.77
N ARG A 109 -2.36 -8.75 -2.89
CA ARG A 109 -1.56 -9.86 -3.44
C ARG A 109 -0.71 -9.38 -4.60
N ARG A 110 0.44 -10.02 -4.78
CA ARG A 110 1.31 -9.72 -5.92
C ARG A 110 0.63 -10.16 -7.22
N GLY A 111 0.41 -9.20 -8.13
CA GLY A 111 -0.04 -9.48 -9.50
C GLY A 111 -1.54 -9.73 -9.70
N LYS A 112 -2.43 -9.34 -8.76
CA LYS A 112 -3.85 -9.72 -8.76
C LYS A 112 -4.83 -8.51 -8.58
N GLY A 113 -5.93 -8.43 -9.36
CA GLY A 113 -7.06 -7.45 -9.32
C GLY A 113 -8.50 -8.06 -9.51
N THR A 114 -9.54 -7.51 -8.86
CA THR A 114 -10.85 -8.10 -8.41
C THR A 114 -11.84 -8.85 -9.35
N ALA A 115 -12.43 -9.94 -8.81
CA ALA A 115 -13.77 -10.53 -9.01
C ALA A 115 -14.10 -11.39 -7.75
N MET A 116 -15.30 -11.37 -7.12
CA MET A 116 -15.42 -11.82 -5.70
C MET A 116 -16.77 -12.42 -5.25
N GLU A 117 -17.85 -12.40 -6.04
CA GLU A 117 -19.20 -12.51 -5.43
C GLU A 117 -19.60 -13.92 -4.98
N GLU A 118 -19.37 -14.97 -5.78
CA GLU A 118 -19.82 -16.33 -5.44
C GLU A 118 -19.03 -16.97 -4.27
N TYR A 119 -17.76 -16.59 -4.12
CA TYR A 119 -16.90 -17.10 -3.05
C TYR A 119 -17.30 -16.59 -1.65
N LEU A 120 -17.79 -15.36 -1.53
CA LEU A 120 -18.04 -14.72 -0.24
C LEU A 120 -19.13 -15.44 0.58
N ALA A 121 -20.13 -16.00 -0.11
CA ALA A 121 -21.21 -16.73 0.53
C ALA A 121 -20.72 -18.01 1.22
N GLY A 122 -19.71 -18.69 0.65
CA GLY A 122 -19.13 -19.92 1.20
C GLY A 122 -18.29 -19.73 2.47
N ILE A 123 -17.89 -18.50 2.79
CA ILE A 123 -17.05 -18.16 3.96
C ILE A 123 -17.76 -17.27 4.99
N GLY A 124 -19.09 -17.20 4.94
CA GLY A 124 -19.90 -16.47 5.92
C GLY A 124 -19.82 -14.94 5.79
N LEU A 125 -19.43 -14.42 4.63
CA LEU A 125 -19.41 -12.98 4.36
C LEU A 125 -20.62 -12.59 3.49
N ARG A 126 -21.28 -11.48 3.84
CA ARG A 126 -22.42 -10.94 3.09
C ARG A 126 -22.05 -9.61 2.42
N LEU A 127 -22.42 -9.47 1.16
CA LEU A 127 -22.31 -8.21 0.42
C LEU A 127 -23.22 -7.16 1.03
N ARG A 128 -22.76 -5.90 1.06
CA ARG A 128 -23.52 -4.80 1.67
C ARG A 128 -24.50 -4.23 0.66
N ASP A 129 -25.79 -4.31 0.93
CA ASP A 129 -26.89 -3.99 -0.01
C ASP A 129 -26.82 -2.57 -0.62
N ARG A 130 -26.30 -1.57 0.11
CA ARG A 130 -26.16 -0.19 -0.41
C ARG A 130 -24.93 0.07 -1.29
N LYS A 131 -23.92 -0.80 -1.24
CA LYS A 131 -22.69 -0.66 -2.06
C LYS A 131 -22.63 -1.65 -3.21
N THR A 132 -23.54 -2.63 -3.20
CA THR A 132 -23.59 -3.74 -4.13
C THR A 132 -24.92 -3.58 -4.88
N GLN A 133 -24.85 -2.97 -6.05
CA GLN A 133 -26.02 -2.70 -6.88
C GLN A 133 -25.82 -3.40 -8.22
N VAL A 134 -26.84 -4.11 -8.68
CA VAL A 134 -26.91 -4.62 -10.05
C VAL A 134 -27.50 -3.50 -10.91
N PHE A 135 -26.79 -3.12 -11.96
CA PHE A 135 -27.24 -2.10 -12.91
C PHE A 135 -26.76 -2.45 -14.33
N PRO A 136 -27.45 -1.97 -15.38
CA PRO A 136 -27.04 -2.24 -16.75
C PRO A 136 -25.60 -1.82 -17.02
N VAL A 137 -24.80 -2.70 -17.62
CA VAL A 137 -23.38 -2.47 -17.92
C VAL A 137 -23.15 -1.24 -18.81
N ALA A 138 -24.15 -0.85 -19.60
CA ALA A 138 -24.15 0.37 -20.42
C ALA A 138 -23.98 1.65 -19.59
N GLN A 139 -24.36 1.64 -18.31
CA GLN A 139 -24.18 2.79 -17.42
C GLN A 139 -22.72 2.94 -16.95
N GLY A 140 -21.92 1.88 -17.09
CA GLY A 140 -20.53 1.81 -16.67
C GLY A 140 -20.36 1.58 -15.17
N VAL A 141 -19.48 0.67 -14.81
CA VAL A 141 -19.20 0.26 -13.43
C VAL A 141 -18.09 1.10 -12.82
N ASP A 142 -18.34 1.53 -11.61
CA ASP A 142 -17.50 2.38 -10.83
C ASP A 142 -16.39 1.55 -10.14
N PHE A 143 -15.19 1.51 -10.72
CA PHE A 143 -14.06 0.68 -10.27
C PHE A 143 -12.85 1.56 -9.89
N PRO A 144 -11.98 1.25 -8.91
CA PRO A 144 -10.96 2.16 -8.35
C PRO A 144 -10.31 3.14 -9.36
N GLY A 145 -10.74 4.41 -9.33
CA GLY A 145 -10.25 5.49 -10.19
C GLY A 145 -10.95 5.65 -11.55
N PHE A 146 -11.67 4.63 -12.02
CA PHE A 146 -12.29 4.56 -13.34
C PHE A 146 -13.81 4.37 -13.30
N LYS A 147 -14.42 4.63 -14.46
CA LYS A 147 -15.73 4.12 -14.86
C LYS A 147 -15.51 3.17 -16.02
N VAL A 148 -15.78 1.89 -15.81
CA VAL A 148 -15.48 0.79 -16.72
C VAL A 148 -16.73 0.43 -17.50
N PHE A 149 -16.63 0.38 -18.82
CA PHE A 149 -17.65 -0.08 -19.73
C PHE A 149 -17.16 -1.35 -20.44
N PRO A 150 -18.04 -2.11 -21.12
CA PRO A 150 -17.61 -3.33 -21.82
C PRO A 150 -16.46 -3.13 -22.81
N GLY A 151 -16.47 -2.03 -23.58
CA GLY A 151 -15.47 -1.79 -24.62
C GLY A 151 -14.40 -0.74 -24.29
N HIS A 152 -14.53 -0.02 -23.17
CA HIS A 152 -13.65 1.12 -22.86
C HIS A 152 -13.70 1.45 -21.36
N ARG A 153 -12.76 2.25 -20.85
CA ARG A 153 -12.81 2.75 -19.47
C ARG A 153 -12.42 4.21 -19.40
N LEU A 154 -13.23 5.00 -18.71
CA LEU A 154 -13.03 6.43 -18.54
C LEU A 154 -12.45 6.71 -17.15
N LEU A 155 -11.54 7.68 -17.07
CA LEU A 155 -11.05 8.16 -15.77
C LEU A 155 -12.15 8.97 -15.07
N ARG A 156 -12.36 8.74 -13.78
CA ARG A 156 -13.42 9.44 -13.04
C ARG A 156 -13.19 10.95 -13.01
N ARG A 157 -14.27 11.72 -13.18
CA ARG A 157 -14.26 13.19 -13.11
C ARG A 157 -13.63 13.72 -11.82
N SER A 158 -13.89 13.07 -10.68
CA SER A 158 -13.30 13.44 -9.39
C SER A 158 -11.78 13.27 -9.35
N ASN A 159 -11.24 12.25 -10.02
CA ASN A 159 -9.80 12.06 -10.18
C ASN A 159 -9.20 13.19 -11.03
N VAL A 160 -9.80 13.49 -12.18
CA VAL A 160 -9.38 14.59 -13.07
C VAL A 160 -9.41 15.93 -12.36
N SER A 161 -10.48 16.25 -11.63
CA SER A 161 -10.64 17.51 -10.89
C SER A 161 -9.57 17.67 -9.80
N ARG A 162 -9.30 16.60 -9.03
CA ARG A 162 -8.23 16.61 -8.02
C ARG A 162 -6.87 16.82 -8.65
N PHE A 163 -6.57 16.17 -9.78
CA PHE A 163 -5.30 16.35 -10.46
C PHE A 163 -5.15 17.75 -11.06
N ARG A 164 -6.19 18.32 -11.67
CA ARG A 164 -6.19 19.71 -12.15
C ARG A 164 -5.92 20.70 -11.02
N ARG A 165 -6.54 20.50 -9.85
CA ARG A 165 -6.28 21.33 -8.67
C ARG A 165 -4.82 21.24 -8.24
N ARG A 166 -4.26 20.02 -8.24
CA ARG A 166 -2.85 19.78 -7.93
C ARG A 166 -1.91 20.43 -8.95
N LEU A 167 -2.23 20.33 -10.25
CA LEU A 167 -1.46 20.91 -11.36
C LEU A 167 -1.35 22.43 -11.23
N ARG A 168 -2.46 23.12 -10.90
CA ARG A 168 -2.44 24.57 -10.64
C ARG A 168 -1.48 24.97 -9.51
N GLY A 169 -1.45 24.18 -8.43
CA GLY A 169 -0.53 24.43 -7.31
C GLY A 169 0.94 24.06 -7.58
N PHE A 170 1.27 23.47 -8.75
CA PHE A 170 2.67 23.21 -9.09
C PHE A 170 3.41 24.48 -9.51
N GLY A 171 2.76 25.40 -10.23
CA GLY A 171 3.38 26.66 -10.66
C GLY A 171 3.84 27.50 -9.46
N GLU A 172 2.90 27.80 -8.55
CA GLU A 172 3.18 28.50 -7.29
C GLU A 172 4.23 27.78 -6.45
N GLY A 173 4.18 26.44 -6.40
CA GLY A 173 5.13 25.62 -5.66
C GLY A 173 6.55 25.66 -6.22
N LEU A 174 6.70 25.77 -7.54
CA LEU A 174 8.01 25.91 -8.19
C LEU A 174 8.56 27.33 -7.99
N GLN A 175 7.74 28.36 -8.20
CA GLN A 175 8.14 29.77 -8.01
C GLN A 175 8.57 30.05 -6.57
N SER A 176 7.86 29.50 -5.58
CA SER A 176 8.20 29.67 -4.16
C SER A 176 9.31 28.74 -3.66
N GLY A 177 9.93 27.92 -4.53
CA GLY A 177 10.95 26.95 -4.15
C GLY A 177 10.46 25.77 -3.29
N LYS A 178 9.16 25.73 -2.94
CA LYS A 178 8.54 24.66 -2.15
C LYS A 178 8.52 23.30 -2.87
N ARG A 179 8.70 23.28 -4.19
CA ARG A 179 8.76 22.07 -5.03
C ARG A 179 9.90 22.19 -6.03
N THR A 180 10.52 21.07 -6.35
CA THR A 180 11.49 20.96 -7.45
C THR A 180 10.81 20.50 -8.73
N ILE A 181 11.42 20.81 -9.88
CA ILE A 181 10.96 20.35 -11.20
C ILE A 181 10.87 18.81 -11.23
N ASP A 182 11.84 18.13 -10.62
CA ASP A 182 11.83 16.67 -10.52
C ASP A 182 10.63 16.16 -9.70
N SER A 183 10.32 16.77 -8.54
CA SER A 183 9.17 16.41 -7.72
C SER A 183 7.84 16.57 -8.48
N VAL A 184 7.71 17.67 -9.23
CA VAL A 184 6.54 17.91 -10.10
C VAL A 184 6.48 16.86 -11.21
N SER A 185 7.60 16.61 -11.89
CA SER A 185 7.69 15.62 -12.98
C SER A 185 7.30 14.22 -12.50
N ARG A 186 7.77 13.79 -11.32
CA ARG A 186 7.37 12.52 -10.70
C ARG A 186 5.87 12.45 -10.44
N SER A 187 5.28 13.51 -9.90
CA SER A 187 3.82 13.53 -9.66
C SER A 187 3.02 13.50 -10.97
N VAL A 188 3.47 14.19 -12.02
CA VAL A 188 2.79 14.19 -13.32
C VAL A 188 2.90 12.81 -13.97
N ARG A 189 4.12 12.24 -14.06
CA ARG A 189 4.35 10.90 -14.63
C ARG A 189 3.54 9.83 -13.90
N SER A 190 3.47 9.88 -12.57
CA SER A 190 2.66 8.97 -11.77
C SER A 190 1.17 9.05 -12.15
N TRP A 191 0.63 10.27 -12.27
CA TRP A 191 -0.77 10.42 -12.67
C TRP A 191 -1.01 9.99 -14.12
N VAL A 192 -0.10 10.30 -15.04
CA VAL A 192 -0.17 9.88 -16.45
C VAL A 192 -0.15 8.36 -16.56
N ALA A 193 0.70 7.68 -15.80
CA ALA A 193 0.77 6.22 -15.77
C ALA A 193 -0.50 5.58 -15.20
N HIS A 194 -1.16 6.21 -14.22
CA HIS A 194 -2.48 5.77 -13.78
C HIS A 194 -3.52 6.03 -14.87
N ALA A 195 -3.61 7.25 -15.40
CA ALA A 195 -4.59 7.64 -16.41
C ALA A 195 -4.48 6.82 -17.71
N SER A 196 -3.29 6.35 -18.07
CA SER A 196 -3.06 5.55 -19.29
C SER A 196 -3.72 4.18 -19.26
N TRP A 197 -4.13 3.67 -18.09
CA TRP A 197 -4.92 2.45 -18.00
C TRP A 197 -6.33 2.61 -18.60
N GLY A 198 -6.81 3.84 -18.81
CA GLY A 198 -8.07 4.11 -19.49
C GLY A 198 -7.95 4.93 -20.76
N ASP A 199 -9.10 5.11 -21.43
CA ASP A 199 -9.28 5.83 -22.69
C ASP A 199 -9.19 7.34 -22.48
N THR A 200 -7.99 7.78 -22.11
CA THR A 200 -7.70 9.13 -21.65
C THR A 200 -6.79 9.89 -22.61
N ARG A 201 -6.50 9.35 -23.81
CA ARG A 201 -5.58 10.01 -24.76
C ARG A 201 -5.98 11.46 -25.06
N GLY A 202 -7.25 11.69 -25.41
CA GLY A 202 -7.76 13.04 -25.65
C GLY A 202 -7.84 13.91 -24.39
N LEU A 203 -8.10 13.31 -23.23
CA LEU A 203 -8.07 14.03 -21.95
C LEU A 203 -6.65 14.50 -21.61
N ARG A 204 -5.66 13.62 -21.71
CA ARG A 204 -4.25 13.91 -21.43
C ARG A 204 -3.71 14.98 -22.38
N ARG A 205 -4.00 14.88 -23.68
CA ARG A 205 -3.64 15.92 -24.66
C ARG A 205 -4.18 17.29 -24.27
N ARG A 206 -5.48 17.40 -23.95
CA ARG A 206 -6.08 18.68 -23.53
C ARG A 206 -5.55 19.21 -22.20
N LEU A 207 -5.18 18.32 -21.28
CA LEU A 207 -4.74 18.71 -19.94
C LEU A 207 -3.31 19.23 -19.91
N PHE A 208 -2.47 18.79 -20.86
CA PHE A 208 -1.07 19.23 -21.01
C PHE A 208 -0.85 20.03 -22.30
N ALA A 209 -1.91 20.48 -22.97
CA ALA A 209 -1.78 21.43 -24.06
C ALA A 209 -1.19 22.72 -23.48
N VAL A 210 -0.11 23.20 -24.08
CA VAL A 210 0.39 24.55 -23.82
C VAL A 210 -0.66 25.52 -24.39
N PRO A 211 -1.12 26.52 -23.63
CA PRO A 211 -2.02 27.56 -24.14
C PRO A 211 -1.45 28.26 -25.37
#